data_AF-A0A9D5VWL2-F1
#
_entry.id   AF-A0A9D5VWL2-F1
#
_cell.length_a   1.000
_cell.length_b   1.000
_cell.length_c   1.000
_cell.angle_alpha   90.00
_cell.angle_beta   90.00
_cell.angle_gamma   90.00
#
_symmetry.space_group_name_H-M   'P 1'
#
loop_
_entity.id
_entity.type
_entity.pdbx_description
1 polymer ?
#
loop_
_entity_poly.entity_id
_entity_poly.type
_entity_poly.pdbx_seq_one_letter_code
_entity_poly.pdbx_strand_id
1 'polypeptide(L)'
;ILATYDVIPQDLLIKNFQVLNELIYSDPNKFIQSYKVLTNAKSANIYRVIIEATVVNQKIQEALSKIITASTSNMPKILIAVSEQTIGDKSFKYFWDIKNPFVKTDSEQNIAEKLKTKGFTTIMPSSVLKTLPDDLANYTPELDNKQAIDLANMFQAEVIIIGKAASAIGENTMGSNLKSLNGNVNLKAFRVQTGEEIAASNKTATIANSNEVIGGKEALKQAVSTACDEIINQIISLSQNKPKATTGGGINLEILVEGASSLAYFEAFTKALKETEGVKEVKIKEMGVDANTLAISFKGISKSLAEALMTKQFEQFGINIYEVSDTGLKIKIIPKN
;
A
#
# COMPACT_ATOMS: atom_id res chain seq x y z
N ILE A 1 -24.26 -19.46 15.45
CA ILE A 1 -23.54 -19.12 14.18
C ILE A 1 -24.25 -19.82 13.02
N LEU A 2 -25.57 -19.62 12.87
CA LEU A 2 -26.37 -20.27 11.83
C LEU A 2 -27.24 -19.27 11.03
N ALA A 3 -27.14 -17.97 11.34
CA ALA A 3 -27.93 -16.92 10.69
C ALA A 3 -27.09 -15.99 9.77
N THR A 4 -25.81 -16.30 9.55
CA THR A 4 -24.88 -15.44 8.78
C THR A 4 -24.70 -15.85 7.32
N TYR A 5 -25.24 -16.99 6.89
CA TYR A 5 -25.05 -17.52 5.52
C TYR A 5 -25.91 -16.83 4.46
N ASP A 6 -27.09 -16.30 4.83
CA ASP A 6 -28.02 -15.71 3.86
C ASP A 6 -27.70 -14.25 3.47
N VAL A 7 -26.67 -13.64 4.07
CA VAL A 7 -26.42 -12.19 3.94
C VAL A 7 -25.01 -11.88 3.41
N ILE A 8 -24.09 -12.84 3.35
CA ILE A 8 -22.68 -12.58 3.05
C ILE A 8 -22.09 -13.66 2.13
N PRO A 9 -21.40 -13.28 1.02
CA PRO A 9 -20.67 -14.23 0.19
C PRO A 9 -19.62 -15.01 1.02
N GLN A 10 -19.59 -16.32 0.84
CA GLN A 10 -18.78 -17.25 1.63
C GLN A 10 -17.28 -16.88 1.64
N ASP A 11 -16.77 -16.35 0.53
CA ASP A 11 -15.36 -15.96 0.38
C ASP A 11 -14.95 -14.78 1.28
N LEU A 12 -15.88 -13.85 1.50
CA LEU A 12 -15.68 -12.67 2.37
C LEU A 12 -15.70 -13.03 3.85
N LEU A 13 -16.53 -14.03 4.22
CA LEU A 13 -16.58 -14.59 5.57
C LEU A 13 -15.28 -15.30 5.92
N ILE A 14 -14.76 -16.14 5.01
CA ILE A 14 -13.54 -16.90 5.24
C ILE A 14 -12.33 -15.96 5.37
N LYS A 15 -12.22 -14.96 4.50
CA LYS A 15 -11.08 -14.03 4.49
C LYS A 15 -11.01 -13.14 5.73
N ASN A 16 -12.16 -12.77 6.30
CA ASN A 16 -12.23 -11.81 7.41
C ASN A 16 -12.74 -12.45 8.71
N PHE A 17 -12.77 -13.78 8.80
CA PHE A 17 -13.39 -14.53 9.91
C PHE A 17 -12.87 -14.10 11.28
N GLN A 18 -11.55 -13.91 11.42
CA GLN A 18 -10.95 -13.53 12.70
C GLN A 18 -11.40 -12.15 13.19
N VAL A 19 -11.44 -11.15 12.29
CA VAL A 19 -11.87 -9.78 12.60
C VAL A 19 -13.36 -9.73 12.91
N LEU A 20 -14.16 -10.51 12.17
CA LEU A 20 -15.59 -10.67 12.43
C LEU A 20 -15.84 -11.27 13.83
N ASN A 21 -15.04 -12.27 14.18
CA ASN A 21 -15.14 -12.94 15.47
C ASN A 21 -14.81 -11.97 16.60
N GLU A 22 -13.69 -11.25 16.50
CA GLU A 22 -13.27 -10.27 17.50
C GLU A 22 -14.30 -9.16 17.68
N LEU A 23 -14.89 -8.63 16.60
CA LEU A 23 -15.87 -7.55 16.70
C LEU A 23 -17.17 -8.01 17.35
N ILE A 24 -17.70 -9.17 16.95
CA ILE A 24 -18.94 -9.71 17.51
C ILE A 24 -18.75 -10.10 18.99
N TYR A 25 -17.58 -10.63 19.35
CA TYR A 25 -17.26 -10.99 20.73
C TYR A 25 -16.82 -9.81 21.61
N SER A 26 -16.36 -8.71 21.01
CA SER A 26 -15.93 -7.52 21.77
C SER A 26 -17.08 -6.82 22.49
N ASP A 27 -18.28 -6.83 21.91
CA ASP A 27 -19.47 -6.25 22.54
C ASP A 27 -20.76 -6.94 22.05
N PRO A 28 -21.06 -8.15 22.55
CA PRO A 28 -22.21 -8.94 22.11
C PRO A 28 -23.55 -8.21 22.35
N ASN A 29 -23.61 -7.36 23.39
CA ASN A 29 -24.81 -6.63 23.78
C ASN A 29 -25.25 -5.60 22.73
N LYS A 30 -24.34 -5.15 21.86
CA LYS A 30 -24.69 -4.24 20.75
C LYS A 30 -25.50 -4.93 19.66
N PHE A 31 -25.36 -6.25 19.50
CA PHE A 31 -25.92 -7.01 18.39
C PHE A 31 -27.15 -7.83 18.78
N ILE A 32 -27.35 -8.12 20.07
CA ILE A 32 -28.48 -8.88 20.59
C ILE A 32 -29.63 -7.93 20.93
N GLN A 33 -30.80 -8.17 20.34
CA GLN A 33 -32.04 -7.43 20.63
C GLN A 33 -32.78 -8.02 21.84
N SER A 34 -32.85 -9.35 21.89
CA SER A 34 -33.44 -10.10 23.00
C SER A 34 -32.86 -11.50 23.03
N TYR A 35 -32.95 -12.17 24.18
CA TYR A 35 -32.62 -13.57 24.28
C TYR A 35 -33.59 -14.28 25.23
N LYS A 36 -33.77 -15.57 24.99
CA LYS A 36 -34.54 -16.48 25.84
C LYS A 36 -33.65 -17.66 26.21
N VAL A 37 -33.59 -17.97 27.50
CA VAL A 37 -32.93 -19.18 27.97
C VAL A 37 -33.82 -20.37 27.65
N LEU A 38 -33.33 -21.27 26.80
CA LEU A 38 -34.05 -22.49 26.41
C LEU A 38 -33.86 -23.60 27.45
N THR A 39 -32.65 -23.72 28.00
CA THR A 39 -32.32 -24.73 29.00
C THR A 39 -31.13 -24.27 29.81
N ASN A 40 -31.15 -24.55 31.12
CA ASN A 40 -29.98 -24.50 31.98
C ASN A 40 -29.69 -25.91 32.49
N ALA A 41 -28.40 -26.27 32.54
CA ALA A 41 -27.96 -27.53 33.12
C ALA A 41 -26.76 -27.24 34.01
N LYS A 42 -26.87 -27.66 35.28
CA LYS A 42 -25.78 -27.58 36.25
C LYS A 42 -25.15 -28.96 36.36
N SER A 43 -23.87 -29.08 35.98
CA SER A 43 -23.08 -30.30 36.17
C SER A 43 -21.80 -29.94 36.93
N ALA A 44 -21.69 -30.46 38.15
CA ALA A 44 -20.59 -30.22 39.10
C ALA A 44 -20.24 -28.73 39.28
N ASN A 45 -19.28 -28.22 38.51
CA ASN A 45 -18.74 -26.85 38.60
C ASN A 45 -18.94 -26.02 37.31
N ILE A 46 -19.71 -26.53 36.34
CA ILE A 46 -19.94 -25.87 35.05
C ILE A 46 -21.44 -25.62 34.88
N TYR A 47 -21.77 -24.36 34.61
CA TYR A 47 -23.12 -23.93 34.27
C TYR A 47 -23.21 -23.85 32.74
N ARG A 48 -24.03 -24.73 32.13
CA ARG A 48 -24.29 -24.69 30.69
C ARG A 48 -25.66 -24.07 30.45
N VAL A 49 -25.70 -23.02 29.64
CA VAL A 49 -26.92 -22.31 29.27
C VAL A 49 -27.05 -22.37 27.77
N ILE A 50 -28.19 -22.84 27.28
CA ILE A 50 -28.57 -22.73 25.88
C ILE A 50 -29.51 -21.54 25.78
N ILE A 51 -29.19 -20.61 24.89
CA ILE A 51 -30.00 -19.43 24.61
C ILE A 51 -30.43 -19.40 23.16
N GLU A 52 -31.65 -18.93 22.93
CA GLU A 52 -32.12 -18.42 21.65
C GLU A 52 -31.99 -16.90 21.70
N ALA A 53 -31.29 -16.30 20.74
CA ALA A 53 -31.07 -14.86 20.70
C ALA A 53 -31.60 -14.27 19.39
N THR A 54 -32.39 -13.22 19.51
CA THR A 54 -32.81 -12.38 18.38
C THR A 54 -31.76 -11.31 18.17
N VAL A 55 -31.19 -11.23 16.97
CA VAL A 55 -30.13 -10.29 16.63
C VAL A 55 -30.64 -9.14 15.76
N VAL A 56 -30.04 -7.97 15.92
CA VAL A 56 -30.38 -6.78 15.14
C VAL A 56 -29.63 -6.83 13.80
N ASN A 57 -30.31 -7.29 12.75
CA ASN A 57 -29.73 -7.44 11.41
C ASN A 57 -29.07 -6.16 10.88
N GLN A 58 -29.69 -5.00 11.08
CA GLN A 58 -29.13 -3.72 10.61
C GLN A 58 -27.78 -3.39 11.26
N LYS A 59 -27.64 -3.61 12.58
CA LYS A 59 -26.38 -3.34 13.28
C LYS A 59 -25.28 -4.31 12.88
N ILE A 60 -25.64 -5.56 12.60
CA ILE A 60 -24.72 -6.54 12.02
C ILE A 60 -24.29 -6.06 10.63
N GLN A 61 -25.22 -5.65 9.77
CA GLN A 61 -24.90 -5.10 8.44
C GLN A 61 -24.02 -3.84 8.50
N GLU A 62 -24.25 -2.92 9.43
CA GLU A 62 -23.43 -1.71 9.63
C GLU A 62 -22.02 -2.03 10.15
N ALA A 63 -21.90 -2.99 11.06
CA ALA A 63 -20.60 -3.46 11.54
C ALA A 63 -19.82 -4.15 10.41
N LEU A 64 -20.52 -4.95 9.60
CA LEU A 64 -19.96 -5.62 8.43
C LEU A 64 -19.55 -4.65 7.33
N SER A 65 -20.36 -3.62 7.05
CA SER A 65 -20.03 -2.62 6.03
C SER A 65 -18.80 -1.80 6.42
N LYS A 66 -18.62 -1.49 7.71
CA LYS A 66 -17.38 -0.89 8.23
C LYS A 66 -16.16 -1.79 8.02
N ILE A 67 -16.30 -3.10 8.23
CA ILE A 67 -15.21 -4.05 7.99
C ILE A 67 -14.92 -4.16 6.50
N ILE A 68 -15.92 -4.35 5.64
CA ILE A 68 -15.71 -4.44 4.20
C ILE A 68 -15.05 -3.15 3.69
N THR A 69 -15.50 -1.99 4.17
CA THR A 69 -14.88 -0.70 3.86
C THR A 69 -13.44 -0.62 4.39
N ALA A 70 -13.14 -1.12 5.59
CA ALA A 70 -11.78 -1.19 6.13
C ALA A 70 -10.87 -2.21 5.40
N SER A 71 -11.43 -3.31 4.92
CA SER A 71 -10.75 -4.36 4.15
C SER A 71 -10.52 -3.99 2.69
N THR A 72 -11.37 -3.12 2.12
CA THR A 72 -11.16 -2.48 0.81
C THR A 72 -10.36 -1.18 0.90
N SER A 73 -10.24 -0.59 2.10
CA SER A 73 -9.47 0.64 2.41
C SER A 73 -7.96 0.41 2.64
N ASN A 74 -7.41 -0.77 2.36
CA ASN A 74 -5.98 -1.04 2.54
C ASN A 74 -5.18 -1.13 1.23
N MET A 75 -5.80 -0.78 0.09
CA MET A 75 -5.12 -0.70 -1.20
C MET A 75 -4.86 0.77 -1.53
N PRO A 76 -3.61 1.15 -1.83
CA PRO A 76 -3.25 2.56 -2.03
C PRO A 76 -4.05 3.16 -3.18
N LYS A 77 -4.48 4.41 -3.03
CA LYS A 77 -5.05 5.16 -4.16
C LYS A 77 -3.95 5.45 -5.18
N ILE A 78 -4.13 4.95 -6.41
CA ILE A 78 -3.15 5.06 -7.49
C ILE A 78 -3.59 6.14 -8.47
N LEU A 79 -2.81 7.20 -8.59
CA LEU A 79 -2.91 8.14 -9.71
C LEU A 79 -2.17 7.57 -10.92
N ILE A 80 -2.79 7.63 -12.08
CA ILE A 80 -2.19 7.23 -13.35
C ILE A 80 -1.97 8.51 -14.15
N ALA A 81 -0.74 8.75 -14.60
CA ALA A 81 -0.33 9.89 -15.40
C ALA A 81 0.57 9.42 -16.54
N VAL A 82 -0.04 8.96 -17.62
CA VAL A 82 0.69 8.42 -18.78
C VAL A 82 0.38 9.25 -20.01
N SER A 83 1.41 9.82 -20.63
CA SER A 83 1.27 10.52 -21.90
C SER A 83 1.25 9.53 -23.05
N GLU A 84 0.42 9.78 -24.05
CA GLU A 84 0.19 8.87 -25.17
C GLU A 84 0.36 9.58 -26.52
N GLN A 85 1.11 8.97 -27.45
CA GLN A 85 1.14 9.39 -28.85
C GLN A 85 0.87 8.18 -29.75
N THR A 86 -0.23 8.21 -30.50
CA THR A 86 -0.55 7.18 -31.48
C THR A 86 -0.20 7.61 -32.90
N ILE A 87 -0.08 6.65 -33.81
CA ILE A 87 0.09 6.93 -35.24
C ILE A 87 -1.03 7.87 -35.72
N GLY A 88 -0.64 9.02 -36.28
CA GLY A 88 -1.54 10.09 -36.72
C GLY A 88 -1.64 11.28 -35.76
N ASP A 89 -1.22 11.13 -34.50
CA ASP A 89 -1.14 12.24 -33.54
C ASP A 89 0.09 13.13 -33.83
N LYS A 90 -0.11 14.45 -33.77
CA LYS A 90 0.99 15.43 -33.95
C LYS A 90 1.87 15.60 -32.71
N SER A 91 1.35 15.26 -31.53
CA SER A 91 2.01 15.42 -30.24
C SER A 91 1.46 14.43 -29.22
N PHE A 92 2.17 14.28 -28.11
CA PHE A 92 1.66 13.52 -26.97
C PHE A 92 0.40 14.16 -26.38
N LYS A 93 -0.52 13.29 -25.98
CA LYS A 93 -1.78 13.56 -25.31
C LYS A 93 -1.63 13.20 -23.84
N TYR A 94 -2.03 14.09 -22.93
CA TYR A 94 -1.90 13.88 -21.49
C TYR A 94 -2.89 14.77 -20.74
N PHE A 95 -3.44 14.30 -19.61
CA PHE A 95 -4.49 15.04 -18.91
C PHE A 95 -3.98 16.28 -18.18
N TRP A 96 -2.70 16.35 -17.83
CA TRP A 96 -2.13 17.50 -17.10
C TRP A 96 -1.73 18.65 -18.02
N ASP A 97 -2.16 18.64 -19.27
CA ASP A 97 -2.11 19.81 -20.15
C ASP A 97 -3.20 20.80 -19.72
N ILE A 98 -2.80 21.93 -19.13
CA ILE A 98 -3.74 22.99 -18.73
C ILE A 98 -4.56 23.53 -19.91
N LYS A 99 -4.07 23.40 -21.15
CA LYS A 99 -4.78 23.83 -22.35
C LYS A 99 -5.83 22.81 -22.79
N ASN A 100 -5.69 21.55 -22.39
CA ASN A 100 -6.59 20.48 -22.77
C ASN A 100 -6.66 19.37 -21.68
N PRO A 101 -7.27 19.66 -20.51
CA PRO A 101 -7.22 18.74 -19.36
C PRO A 101 -8.17 17.54 -19.48
N PHE A 102 -9.02 17.51 -20.51
CA PHE A 102 -10.07 16.51 -20.69
C PHE A 102 -9.63 15.31 -21.52
N VAL A 103 -8.35 15.26 -21.89
CA VAL A 103 -7.82 14.20 -22.73
C VAL A 103 -7.82 12.89 -21.95
N LYS A 104 -8.45 11.87 -22.55
CA LYS A 104 -8.43 10.49 -22.08
C LYS A 104 -7.62 9.66 -23.05
N THR A 105 -6.56 9.04 -22.56
CA THR A 105 -5.71 8.16 -23.36
C THR A 105 -6.16 6.71 -23.22
N ASP A 106 -5.97 5.92 -24.28
CA ASP A 106 -6.33 4.49 -24.26
C ASP A 106 -5.43 3.73 -23.24
N SER A 107 -4.17 4.18 -23.10
CA SER A 107 -3.19 3.64 -22.16
C SER A 107 -3.62 3.81 -20.69
N GLU A 108 -4.03 5.01 -20.28
CA GLU A 108 -4.47 5.24 -18.90
C GLU A 108 -5.72 4.44 -18.56
N GLN A 109 -6.66 4.34 -19.51
CA GLN A 109 -7.85 3.51 -19.33
C GLN A 109 -7.48 2.03 -19.18
N ASN A 110 -6.58 1.51 -20.02
CA ASN A 110 -6.13 0.12 -19.93
C ASN A 110 -5.48 -0.21 -18.59
N ILE A 111 -4.60 0.68 -18.12
CA ILE A 111 -3.94 0.56 -16.80
C ILE A 111 -4.99 0.60 -15.69
N ALA A 112 -5.94 1.54 -15.75
CA ALA A 112 -6.98 1.69 -14.74
C ALA A 112 -7.86 0.44 -14.63
N GLU A 113 -8.29 -0.12 -15.76
CA GLU A 113 -9.09 -1.35 -15.82
C GLU A 113 -8.32 -2.53 -15.19
N LYS A 114 -7.04 -2.70 -15.55
CA LYS A 114 -6.18 -3.76 -15.01
C LYS A 114 -5.99 -3.64 -13.50
N LEU A 115 -5.63 -2.45 -13.01
CA LEU A 115 -5.48 -2.19 -11.59
C LEU A 115 -6.78 -2.48 -10.82
N LYS A 116 -7.92 -2.08 -11.38
CA LYS A 116 -9.24 -2.36 -10.81
C LYS A 116 -9.53 -3.86 -10.74
N THR A 117 -9.17 -4.65 -11.77
CA THR A 117 -9.32 -6.13 -11.70
C THR A 117 -8.51 -6.78 -10.59
N LYS A 118 -7.44 -6.12 -10.14
CA LYS A 118 -6.58 -6.55 -9.03
C LYS A 118 -6.96 -5.94 -7.68
N GLY A 119 -8.05 -5.17 -7.63
CA GLY A 119 -8.58 -4.58 -6.40
C GLY A 119 -7.92 -3.26 -5.98
N PHE A 120 -7.09 -2.64 -6.82
CA PHE A 120 -6.58 -1.30 -6.56
C PHE A 120 -7.64 -0.23 -6.84
N THR A 121 -7.61 0.85 -6.07
CA THR A 121 -8.42 2.05 -6.33
C THR A 121 -7.61 2.99 -7.22
N THR A 122 -8.18 3.41 -8.36
CA THR A 122 -7.50 4.28 -9.32
C THR A 122 -8.15 5.66 -9.39
N ILE A 123 -7.32 6.69 -9.57
CA ILE A 123 -7.73 8.07 -9.80
C ILE A 123 -7.48 8.39 -11.26
N MET A 124 -8.54 8.80 -11.99
CA MET A 124 -8.46 9.29 -13.37
C MET A 124 -8.95 10.75 -13.42
N PRO A 125 -8.04 11.74 -13.34
CA PRO A 125 -8.42 13.14 -13.23
C PRO A 125 -9.25 13.66 -14.40
N SER A 126 -8.99 13.16 -15.62
CA SER A 126 -9.73 13.48 -16.85
C SER A 126 -11.23 13.12 -16.80
N SER A 127 -11.68 12.37 -15.79
CA SER A 127 -13.09 12.06 -15.56
C SER A 127 -13.77 12.90 -14.48
N VAL A 128 -13.01 13.69 -13.72
CA VAL A 128 -13.51 14.39 -12.51
C VAL A 128 -13.29 15.90 -12.58
N LEU A 129 -12.20 16.35 -13.21
CA LEU A 129 -11.82 17.75 -13.20
C LEU A 129 -12.52 18.57 -14.28
N LYS A 130 -12.80 19.83 -13.92
CA LYS A 130 -13.25 20.87 -14.84
C LYS A 130 -12.14 21.85 -15.23
N THR A 131 -11.14 22.01 -14.36
CA THR A 131 -9.99 22.91 -14.53
C THR A 131 -8.78 22.34 -13.77
N LEU A 132 -7.58 22.71 -14.20
CA LEU A 132 -6.32 22.37 -13.54
C LEU A 132 -5.68 23.62 -12.90
N PRO A 133 -4.84 23.45 -11.86
CA PRO A 133 -4.06 24.57 -11.32
C PRO A 133 -3.06 25.14 -12.33
N ASP A 134 -2.85 26.46 -12.27
CA ASP A 134 -1.89 27.17 -13.14
C ASP A 134 -0.44 26.71 -12.93
N ASP A 135 -0.13 26.15 -11.76
CA ASP A 135 1.19 25.60 -11.41
C ASP A 135 1.65 24.48 -12.38
N LEU A 136 0.71 23.86 -13.10
CA LEU A 136 0.99 22.84 -14.11
C LEU A 136 1.42 23.42 -15.47
N ALA A 137 1.42 24.73 -15.66
CA ALA A 137 1.71 25.37 -16.96
C ALA A 137 3.06 24.98 -17.58
N ASN A 138 4.05 24.64 -16.75
CA ASN A 138 5.40 24.26 -17.19
C ASN A 138 5.59 22.74 -17.28
N TYR A 139 4.56 21.94 -17.01
CA TYR A 139 4.67 20.49 -17.02
C TYR A 139 4.65 19.99 -18.47
N THR A 140 5.52 19.02 -18.77
CA THR A 140 5.64 18.42 -20.10
C THR A 140 4.98 17.05 -20.13
N PRO A 141 4.79 16.40 -21.30
CA PRO A 141 4.29 15.03 -21.37
C PRO A 141 5.16 14.02 -20.60
N GLU A 142 6.39 14.37 -20.28
CA GLU A 142 7.31 13.56 -19.50
C GLU A 142 7.53 14.24 -18.15
N LEU A 143 6.92 13.67 -17.11
CA LEU A 143 7.02 14.17 -15.74
C LEU A 143 8.36 13.73 -15.13
N ASP A 144 9.09 14.66 -14.52
CA ASP A 144 10.16 14.28 -13.61
C ASP A 144 9.59 13.76 -12.26
N ASN A 145 10.46 13.18 -11.42
CA ASN A 145 10.04 12.59 -10.15
C ASN A 145 9.36 13.63 -9.23
N LYS A 146 9.87 14.86 -9.17
CA LYS A 146 9.31 15.91 -8.32
C LYS A 146 7.94 16.33 -8.84
N GLN A 147 7.83 16.59 -10.14
CA GLN A 147 6.56 16.93 -10.80
C GLN A 147 5.52 15.83 -10.60
N ALA A 148 5.92 14.56 -10.68
CA ALA A 148 5.07 13.41 -10.44
C ALA A 148 4.54 13.38 -8.99
N ILE A 149 5.41 13.56 -8.00
CA ILE A 149 5.01 13.61 -6.59
C ILE A 149 4.11 14.82 -6.31
N ASP A 150 4.46 16.01 -6.80
CA ASP A 150 3.68 17.23 -6.66
C ASP A 150 2.26 17.02 -7.25
N LEU A 151 2.17 16.44 -8.45
CA LEU A 151 0.89 16.09 -9.09
C LEU A 151 0.11 15.08 -8.26
N ALA A 152 0.76 14.02 -7.77
CA ALA A 152 0.11 13.00 -6.96
C ALA A 152 -0.49 13.54 -5.65
N ASN A 153 0.22 14.47 -4.99
CA ASN A 153 -0.23 15.14 -3.79
C ASN A 153 -1.51 15.97 -4.04
N MET A 154 -1.60 16.66 -5.18
CA MET A 154 -2.81 17.42 -5.56
C MET A 154 -4.05 16.52 -5.63
N PHE A 155 -3.88 15.27 -6.07
CA PHE A 155 -4.95 14.28 -6.17
C PHE A 155 -5.11 13.39 -4.94
N GLN A 156 -4.35 13.64 -3.87
CA GLN A 156 -4.34 12.82 -2.65
C GLN A 156 -4.10 11.33 -2.96
N ALA A 157 -3.21 11.06 -3.91
CA ALA A 157 -2.79 9.71 -4.27
C ALA A 157 -1.67 9.23 -3.33
N GLU A 158 -1.64 7.94 -3.06
CA GLU A 158 -0.59 7.30 -2.25
C GLU A 158 0.51 6.70 -3.11
N VAL A 159 0.16 6.35 -4.36
CA VAL A 159 1.07 5.90 -5.40
C VAL A 159 0.75 6.66 -6.68
N ILE A 160 1.78 7.04 -7.44
CA ILE A 160 1.62 7.54 -8.80
C ILE A 160 2.34 6.62 -9.78
N ILE A 161 1.66 6.26 -10.87
CA ILE A 161 2.26 5.63 -12.05
C ILE A 161 2.41 6.69 -13.11
N ILE A 162 3.65 7.02 -13.47
CA ILE A 162 3.97 7.92 -14.57
C ILE A 162 4.52 7.16 -15.77
N GLY A 163 4.37 7.71 -16.97
CA GLY A 163 4.96 7.08 -18.14
C GLY A 163 4.69 7.76 -19.46
N LYS A 164 5.29 7.17 -20.49
CA LYS A 164 5.16 7.60 -21.88
C LYS A 164 4.89 6.39 -22.75
N ALA A 165 3.81 6.46 -23.53
CA ALA A 165 3.33 5.43 -24.41
C ALA A 165 3.31 5.97 -25.84
N ALA A 166 3.94 5.30 -26.80
CA ALA A 166 3.92 5.72 -28.18
C ALA A 166 3.77 4.55 -29.15
N SER A 167 3.11 4.79 -30.29
CA SER A 167 3.12 3.84 -31.41
C SER A 167 3.72 4.43 -32.67
N ALA A 168 4.40 3.57 -33.43
CA ALA A 168 5.13 3.94 -34.63
C ALA A 168 5.07 2.82 -35.68
N ILE A 169 5.23 3.20 -36.95
CA ILE A 169 5.36 2.25 -38.05
C ILE A 169 6.77 1.65 -38.00
N GLY A 170 6.85 0.33 -37.96
CA GLY A 170 8.10 -0.42 -38.03
C GLY A 170 8.63 -0.58 -39.47
N GLU A 171 9.85 -1.06 -39.59
CA GLU A 171 10.55 -1.16 -40.89
C GLU A 171 10.03 -2.32 -41.76
N ASN A 172 9.48 -3.36 -41.14
CA ASN A 172 9.08 -4.57 -41.85
C ASN A 172 7.70 -4.41 -42.53
N THR A 173 7.62 -4.87 -43.78
CA THR A 173 6.38 -4.96 -44.55
C THR A 173 6.26 -6.32 -45.22
N MET A 174 5.04 -6.88 -45.27
CA MET A 174 4.74 -8.13 -46.00
C MET A 174 3.80 -7.80 -47.17
N GLY A 175 4.33 -7.91 -48.40
CA GLY A 175 3.63 -7.44 -49.59
C GLY A 175 3.40 -5.91 -49.55
N SER A 176 2.41 -5.42 -50.30
CA SER A 176 2.13 -3.98 -50.39
C SER A 176 1.26 -3.44 -49.25
N ASN A 177 0.59 -4.33 -48.50
CA ASN A 177 -0.53 -3.94 -47.64
C ASN A 177 -0.29 -4.20 -46.15
N LEU A 178 0.52 -5.19 -45.77
CA LEU A 178 0.76 -5.52 -44.36
C LEU A 178 2.01 -4.80 -43.87
N LYS A 179 1.88 -4.02 -42.80
CA LYS A 179 3.00 -3.33 -42.16
C LYS A 179 3.21 -3.90 -40.75
N SER A 180 4.42 -3.76 -40.26
CA SER A 180 4.77 -3.98 -38.85
C SER A 180 4.51 -2.70 -38.08
N LEU A 181 3.76 -2.77 -36.98
CA LEU A 181 3.42 -1.63 -36.12
C LEU A 181 3.96 -1.90 -34.72
N ASN A 182 4.68 -0.93 -34.18
CA ASN A 182 5.30 -1.02 -32.87
C ASN A 182 4.53 -0.17 -31.87
N GLY A 183 4.34 -0.69 -30.67
CA GLY A 183 3.91 0.07 -29.50
C GLY A 183 4.98 -0.04 -28.43
N ASN A 184 5.44 1.09 -27.90
CA ASN A 184 6.41 1.17 -26.82
C ASN A 184 5.82 1.90 -25.62
N VAL A 185 6.17 1.44 -24.43
CA VAL A 185 5.76 2.09 -23.18
C VAL A 185 6.87 2.03 -22.15
N ASN A 186 7.10 3.15 -21.47
CA ASN A 186 7.88 3.22 -20.25
C ASN A 186 6.94 3.63 -19.10
N LEU A 187 6.92 2.84 -18.03
CA LEU A 187 6.15 3.11 -16.82
C LEU A 187 7.09 3.10 -15.61
N LYS A 188 6.85 4.03 -14.69
CA LYS A 188 7.47 4.06 -13.36
C LYS A 188 6.39 4.30 -12.32
N ALA A 189 6.50 3.65 -11.16
CA ALA A 189 5.61 3.83 -10.04
C ALA A 189 6.38 4.38 -8.83
N PHE A 190 5.82 5.37 -8.16
CA PHE A 190 6.43 6.01 -6.99
C PHE A 190 5.48 5.97 -5.80
N ARG A 191 6.03 5.74 -4.60
CA ARG A 191 5.31 5.96 -3.34
C ARG A 191 5.35 7.45 -3.02
N VAL A 192 4.19 8.09 -2.91
CA VAL A 192 4.09 9.55 -2.80
C VAL A 192 4.68 10.08 -1.49
N GLN A 193 4.47 9.36 -0.39
CA GLN A 193 4.97 9.75 0.93
C GLN A 193 6.51 9.85 1.00
N THR A 194 7.23 8.97 0.29
CA THR A 194 8.70 8.87 0.37
C THR A 194 9.41 9.35 -0.88
N GLY A 195 8.71 9.48 -2.00
CA GLY A 195 9.31 9.72 -3.32
C GLY A 195 10.08 8.52 -3.89
N GLU A 196 10.01 7.36 -3.23
CA GLU A 196 10.72 6.14 -3.63
C GLU A 196 10.11 5.54 -4.90
N GLU A 197 10.94 5.20 -5.88
CA GLU A 197 10.54 4.39 -7.03
C GLU A 197 10.28 2.95 -6.55
N ILE A 198 9.04 2.50 -6.62
CA ILE A 198 8.60 1.18 -6.16
C ILE A 198 8.41 0.18 -7.31
N ALA A 199 8.35 0.65 -8.55
CA ALA A 199 8.34 -0.23 -9.71
C ALA A 199 8.75 0.50 -10.97
N ALA A 200 9.32 -0.23 -11.92
CA ALA A 200 9.55 0.25 -13.27
C ALA A 200 9.36 -0.85 -14.29
N SER A 201 8.90 -0.49 -15.49
CA SER A 201 8.76 -1.40 -16.62
C SER A 201 8.96 -0.66 -17.93
N ASN A 202 9.61 -1.33 -18.87
CA ASN A 202 9.73 -0.91 -20.25
C ASN A 202 9.35 -2.09 -21.14
N LYS A 203 8.35 -1.90 -22.01
CA LYS A 203 7.86 -2.94 -22.91
C LYS A 203 7.65 -2.40 -24.31
N THR A 204 7.88 -3.29 -25.27
CA THR A 204 7.55 -3.10 -26.67
C THR A 204 6.69 -4.28 -27.12
N ALA A 205 5.72 -4.02 -27.97
CA ALA A 205 4.99 -5.05 -28.70
C ALA A 205 4.94 -4.67 -30.19
N THR A 206 4.90 -5.69 -31.04
CA THR A 206 4.89 -5.55 -32.49
C THR A 206 3.73 -6.36 -33.06
N ILE A 207 2.89 -5.72 -33.87
CA ILE A 207 1.73 -6.34 -34.52
C ILE A 207 1.80 -6.10 -36.02
N ALA A 208 1.42 -7.11 -36.81
CA ALA A 208 1.27 -6.96 -38.24
C ALA A 208 -0.19 -6.59 -38.57
N ASN A 209 -0.41 -5.43 -39.19
CA ASN A 209 -1.75 -4.97 -39.57
C ASN A 209 -1.68 -4.19 -40.88
N SER A 210 -2.76 -4.20 -41.67
CA SER A 210 -2.87 -3.39 -42.88
C SER A 210 -3.34 -1.97 -42.60
N ASN A 211 -4.01 -1.74 -41.47
CA ASN A 211 -4.39 -0.42 -40.99
C ASN A 211 -3.39 0.03 -39.92
N GLU A 212 -2.61 1.07 -40.24
CA GLU A 212 -1.54 1.58 -39.38
C GLU A 212 -2.06 2.09 -38.03
N VAL A 213 -3.18 2.81 -38.04
CA VAL A 213 -3.76 3.42 -36.82
C VAL A 213 -4.31 2.34 -35.90
N ILE A 214 -5.06 1.37 -36.44
CA ILE A 214 -5.60 0.26 -35.66
C ILE A 214 -4.46 -0.62 -35.13
N GLY A 215 -3.53 -1.03 -35.99
CA GLY A 215 -2.40 -1.87 -35.60
C GLY A 215 -1.48 -1.19 -34.57
N GLY A 216 -1.24 0.12 -34.71
CA GLY A 216 -0.49 0.91 -33.74
C GLY A 216 -1.16 0.98 -32.37
N LYS A 217 -2.50 1.16 -32.33
CA LYS A 217 -3.27 1.12 -31.08
C LYS A 217 -3.25 -0.27 -30.43
N GLU A 218 -3.41 -1.33 -31.21
CA GLU A 218 -3.34 -2.71 -30.72
C GLU A 218 -1.97 -3.04 -30.14
N ALA A 219 -0.90 -2.66 -30.85
CA ALA A 219 0.47 -2.88 -30.40
C ALA A 219 0.74 -2.10 -29.10
N LEU A 220 0.29 -0.85 -29.02
CA LEU A 220 0.44 -0.04 -27.82
C LEU A 220 -0.33 -0.63 -26.63
N LYS A 221 -1.58 -1.05 -26.85
CA LYS A 221 -2.40 -1.71 -25.83
C LYS A 221 -1.73 -2.98 -25.30
N GLN A 222 -1.11 -3.79 -26.17
CA GLN A 222 -0.39 -4.98 -25.76
C GLN A 222 0.84 -4.63 -24.92
N ALA A 223 1.65 -3.66 -25.35
CA ALA A 223 2.82 -3.20 -24.60
C ALA A 223 2.44 -2.65 -23.21
N VAL A 224 1.43 -1.78 -23.15
CA VAL A 224 0.88 -1.20 -21.90
C VAL A 224 0.35 -2.29 -20.98
N SER A 225 -0.41 -3.24 -21.54
CA SER A 225 -0.97 -4.37 -20.80
C SER A 225 0.13 -5.19 -20.11
N THR A 226 1.19 -5.54 -20.84
CA THR A 226 2.32 -6.31 -20.29
C THR A 226 3.13 -5.50 -19.28
N ALA A 227 3.37 -4.21 -19.54
CA ALA A 227 4.07 -3.35 -18.60
C ALA A 227 3.30 -3.17 -17.29
N CYS A 228 1.97 -3.00 -17.39
CA CYS A 228 1.09 -2.88 -16.24
C CYS A 228 1.08 -4.16 -15.38
N ASP A 229 1.05 -5.35 -15.99
CA ASP A 229 1.14 -6.62 -15.24
C ASP A 229 2.47 -6.72 -14.46
N GLU A 230 3.58 -6.28 -15.07
CA GLU A 230 4.89 -6.26 -14.41
C GLU A 230 4.94 -5.25 -13.25
N ILE A 231 4.43 -4.03 -13.44
CA ILE A 231 4.31 -3.02 -12.38
C ILE A 231 3.46 -3.55 -11.22
N ILE A 232 2.29 -4.14 -11.51
CA ILE A 232 1.40 -4.73 -10.51
C ILE A 232 2.13 -5.82 -9.72
N ASN A 233 2.84 -6.71 -10.42
CA ASN A 233 3.59 -7.78 -9.77
C ASN A 233 4.71 -7.23 -8.88
N GLN A 234 5.41 -6.16 -9.29
CA GLN A 234 6.42 -5.50 -8.46
C GLN A 234 5.80 -4.82 -7.22
N ILE A 235 4.69 -4.09 -7.39
CA ILE A 235 3.96 -3.45 -6.27
C ILE A 235 3.45 -4.49 -5.28
N ILE A 236 2.85 -5.58 -5.77
CA ILE A 236 2.39 -6.70 -4.93
C ILE A 236 3.59 -7.36 -4.27
N SER A 237 4.67 -7.62 -4.99
CA SER A 237 5.87 -8.24 -4.43
C SER A 237 6.50 -7.36 -3.35
N LEU A 238 6.54 -6.04 -3.48
CA LEU A 238 6.97 -5.14 -2.40
C LEU A 238 6.00 -5.15 -1.21
N SER A 239 4.70 -5.34 -1.47
CA SER A 239 3.70 -5.48 -0.40
C SER A 239 3.75 -6.84 0.30
N GLN A 240 4.25 -7.89 -0.38
CA GLN A 240 4.41 -9.26 0.13
C GLN A 240 5.84 -9.54 0.64
N ASN A 241 6.83 -8.76 0.20
CA ASN A 241 8.23 -8.73 0.63
C ASN A 241 8.49 -7.61 1.65
N LYS A 242 7.49 -6.77 1.96
CA LYS A 242 7.31 -6.39 3.37
C LYS A 242 7.31 -7.71 4.13
N PRO A 243 8.14 -7.90 5.17
CA PRO A 243 8.15 -9.15 5.91
C PRO A 243 6.70 -9.46 6.22
N LYS A 244 6.23 -10.59 5.65
CA LYS A 244 4.91 -11.16 5.83
C LYS A 244 4.55 -10.86 7.27
N ALA A 245 3.52 -10.04 7.49
CA ALA A 245 2.95 -9.85 8.80
C ALA A 245 2.67 -11.26 9.29
N THR A 246 3.60 -11.76 10.08
CA THR A 246 3.56 -13.11 10.58
C THR A 246 2.41 -12.98 11.56
N THR A 247 1.30 -13.61 11.19
CA THR A 247 0.23 -14.02 12.10
C THR A 247 0.93 -14.61 13.32
N GLY A 248 1.18 -13.77 14.33
CA GLY A 248 2.30 -13.95 15.26
C GLY A 248 2.99 -12.68 15.80
N GLY A 249 2.50 -11.47 15.56
CA GLY A 249 2.67 -10.30 16.45
C GLY A 249 4.10 -9.84 16.77
N GLY A 250 4.89 -9.43 15.78
CA GLY A 250 6.15 -8.71 15.98
C GLY A 250 6.70 -8.16 14.66
N ILE A 251 7.10 -6.88 14.62
CA ILE A 251 7.89 -6.25 13.55
C ILE A 251 9.38 -6.32 13.90
N ASN A 252 10.26 -6.39 12.90
CA ASN A 252 11.69 -6.24 13.12
C ASN A 252 12.08 -4.77 12.93
N LEU A 253 12.75 -4.19 13.91
CA LEU A 253 13.23 -2.81 13.93
C LEU A 253 14.74 -2.78 14.12
N GLU A 254 15.40 -1.78 13.54
CA GLU A 254 16.80 -1.47 13.83
C GLU A 254 16.91 -0.24 14.71
N ILE A 255 17.71 -0.31 15.78
CA ILE A 255 18.05 0.86 16.60
C ILE A 255 19.53 1.15 16.47
N LEU A 256 19.85 2.34 15.99
CA LEU A 256 21.20 2.91 16.11
C LEU A 256 21.33 3.59 17.47
N VAL A 257 22.25 3.11 18.30
CA VAL A 257 22.53 3.63 19.64
C VAL A 257 23.90 4.31 19.63
N GLU A 258 23.90 5.64 19.68
CA GLU A 258 25.09 6.50 19.75
C GLU A 258 25.41 6.93 21.19
N GLY A 259 26.66 7.32 21.46
CA GLY A 259 27.11 7.63 22.83
C GLY A 259 27.26 6.40 23.71
N ALA A 260 27.44 5.23 23.10
CA ALA A 260 27.49 3.93 23.75
C ALA A 260 28.92 3.47 24.12
N SER A 261 29.87 4.41 24.16
CA SER A 261 31.28 4.17 24.53
C SER A 261 31.45 3.61 25.97
N SER A 262 30.49 3.87 26.86
CA SER A 262 30.39 3.18 28.15
C SER A 262 29.60 1.88 28.01
N LEU A 263 30.28 0.74 28.14
CA LEU A 263 29.66 -0.58 28.13
C LEU A 263 28.54 -0.70 29.18
N ALA A 264 28.74 -0.12 30.36
CA ALA A 264 27.74 -0.14 31.43
C ALA A 264 26.42 0.55 31.03
N TYR A 265 26.50 1.68 30.30
CA TYR A 265 25.30 2.38 29.83
C TYR A 265 24.59 1.62 28.71
N PHE A 266 25.37 1.03 27.80
CA PHE A 266 24.82 0.23 26.71
C PHE A 266 24.14 -1.05 27.20
N GLU A 267 24.72 -1.74 28.19
CA GLU A 267 24.12 -2.91 28.83
C GLU A 267 22.83 -2.54 29.57
N ALA A 268 22.84 -1.45 30.34
CA ALA A 268 21.66 -0.94 31.04
C ALA A 268 20.54 -0.55 30.06
N PHE A 269 20.87 0.09 28.94
CA PHE A 269 19.92 0.41 27.88
C PHE A 269 19.33 -0.86 27.24
N THR A 270 20.19 -1.82 26.87
CA THR A 270 19.77 -3.08 26.25
C THR A 270 18.87 -3.89 27.20
N LYS A 271 19.15 -3.85 28.51
CA LYS A 271 18.30 -4.46 29.54
C LYS A 271 16.93 -3.80 29.59
N ALA A 272 16.86 -2.47 29.69
CA ALA A 272 15.59 -1.75 29.71
C ALA A 272 14.75 -2.00 28.43
N LEU A 273 15.42 -2.12 27.29
CA LEU A 273 14.79 -2.46 26.02
C LEU A 273 14.19 -3.88 26.03
N LYS A 274 14.92 -4.88 26.55
CA LYS A 274 14.40 -6.25 26.72
C LYS A 274 13.20 -6.32 27.69
N GLU A 275 13.15 -5.43 28.67
CA GLU A 275 12.05 -5.29 29.64
C GLU A 275 10.91 -4.37 29.15
N THR A 276 10.96 -3.91 27.90
CA THR A 276 9.88 -3.09 27.33
C THR A 276 8.76 -4.00 26.83
N GLU A 277 7.53 -3.74 27.27
CA GLU A 277 6.37 -4.55 26.87
C GLU A 277 6.23 -4.56 25.35
N GLY A 278 6.08 -5.76 24.80
CA GLY A 278 6.02 -5.98 23.35
C GLY A 278 7.38 -6.28 22.72
N VAL A 279 8.52 -6.03 23.37
CA VAL A 279 9.82 -6.49 22.87
C VAL A 279 9.95 -7.99 23.09
N LYS A 280 10.11 -8.74 22.00
CA LYS A 280 10.26 -10.21 22.00
C LYS A 280 11.72 -10.63 21.97
N GLU A 281 12.55 -9.92 21.21
CA GLU A 281 13.95 -10.25 21.03
C GLU A 281 14.76 -8.97 20.79
N VAL A 282 15.99 -8.96 21.31
CA VAL A 282 17.00 -7.91 21.05
C VAL A 282 18.33 -8.60 20.76
N LYS A 283 18.90 -8.33 19.58
CA LYS A 283 20.20 -8.83 19.13
C LYS A 283 21.11 -7.66 18.77
N ILE A 284 22.40 -7.79 19.06
CA ILE A 284 23.40 -6.83 18.57
C ILE A 284 23.73 -7.24 17.13
N LYS A 285 23.49 -6.33 16.18
CA LYS A 285 23.77 -6.55 14.76
C LYS A 285 25.18 -6.08 14.42
N GLU A 286 25.56 -4.91 14.91
CA GLU A 286 26.89 -4.32 14.71
C GLU A 286 27.37 -3.67 16.01
N MET A 287 28.67 -3.82 16.29
CA MET A 287 29.33 -3.25 17.46
C MET A 287 30.42 -2.28 17.01
N GLY A 288 30.31 -1.03 17.41
CA GLY A 288 31.26 0.04 17.11
C GLY A 288 31.77 0.70 18.39
N VAL A 289 32.75 1.62 18.23
CA VAL A 289 33.42 2.26 19.38
C VAL A 289 32.51 3.22 20.15
N ASP A 290 31.63 3.95 19.45
CA ASP A 290 30.68 4.89 20.07
C ASP A 290 29.23 4.73 19.55
N ALA A 291 29.04 3.90 18.52
CA ALA A 291 27.75 3.61 17.93
C ALA A 291 27.57 2.09 17.75
N ASN A 292 26.42 1.57 18.17
CA ASN A 292 26.06 0.16 18.06
C ASN A 292 24.69 0.02 17.41
N THR A 293 24.51 -1.01 16.58
CA THR A 293 23.24 -1.29 15.90
C THR A 293 22.57 -2.49 16.55
N LEU A 294 21.34 -2.32 17.03
CA LEU A 294 20.50 -3.38 17.60
C LEU A 294 19.40 -3.78 16.62
N ALA A 295 19.20 -5.08 16.46
CA ALA A 295 18.03 -5.65 15.78
C ALA A 295 17.01 -6.10 16.83
N ILE A 296 15.75 -5.68 16.67
CA ILE A 296 14.70 -5.87 17.68
C ILE A 296 13.47 -6.49 17.03
N SER A 297 12.94 -7.55 17.61
CA SER A 297 11.59 -8.03 17.30
C SER A 297 10.60 -7.41 18.30
N PHE A 298 9.65 -6.59 17.83
CA PHE A 298 8.74 -5.81 18.66
C PHE A 298 7.27 -5.97 18.24
N LYS A 299 6.37 -6.28 19.17
CA LYS A 299 4.92 -6.40 18.97
C LYS A 299 4.26 -5.01 18.98
N GLY A 300 4.33 -4.31 17.85
CA GLY A 300 3.70 -2.99 17.68
C GLY A 300 4.25 -2.25 16.47
N ILE A 301 4.27 -0.91 16.52
CA ILE A 301 4.93 -0.04 15.53
C ILE A 301 6.14 0.66 16.15
N SER A 302 7.07 1.17 15.34
CA SER A 302 8.27 1.89 15.82
C SER A 302 7.95 3.05 16.76
N LYS A 303 6.88 3.80 16.46
CA LYS A 303 6.39 4.90 17.30
C LYS A 303 6.01 4.45 18.71
N SER A 304 5.29 3.34 18.86
CA SER A 304 4.90 2.83 20.19
C SER A 304 6.10 2.31 20.99
N LEU A 305 7.14 1.80 20.31
CA LEU A 305 8.40 1.45 20.97
C LEU A 305 9.12 2.71 21.47
N ALA A 306 9.18 3.77 20.67
CA ALA A 306 9.76 5.05 21.09
C ALA A 306 9.03 5.63 22.30
N GLU A 307 7.69 5.65 22.28
CA GLU A 307 6.86 6.09 23.40
C GLU A 307 7.11 5.26 24.66
N ALA A 308 7.20 3.93 24.53
CA ALA A 308 7.49 3.06 25.67
C ALA A 308 8.89 3.31 26.24
N LEU A 309 9.91 3.53 25.40
CA LEU A 309 11.27 3.86 25.83
C LEU A 309 11.34 5.20 26.56
N MET A 310 10.54 6.19 26.15
CA MET A 310 10.45 7.49 26.82
C MET A 310 9.88 7.39 28.25
N THR A 311 9.16 6.32 28.58
CA THR A 311 8.66 6.07 29.96
C THR A 311 9.71 5.41 30.87
N LYS A 312 10.83 4.90 30.31
CA LYS A 312 11.88 4.25 31.09
C LYS A 312 12.74 5.28 31.81
N GLN A 313 13.08 5.00 33.06
CA GLN A 313 14.00 5.81 33.85
C GLN A 313 15.36 5.13 33.91
N PHE A 314 16.41 5.89 33.65
CA PHE A 314 17.81 5.45 33.75
C PHE A 314 18.50 6.29 34.81
N GLU A 315 19.20 5.66 35.76
CA GLU A 315 19.79 6.36 36.91
C GLU A 315 21.00 7.22 36.50
N GLN A 316 21.91 6.67 35.70
CA GLN A 316 23.22 7.27 35.38
C GLN A 316 23.27 8.00 34.03
N PHE A 317 22.22 7.91 33.23
CA PHE A 317 22.13 8.53 31.91
C PHE A 317 20.69 8.88 31.55
N GLY A 318 20.50 9.60 30.46
CA GLY A 318 19.24 9.79 29.76
C GLY A 318 19.37 9.31 28.31
N ILE A 319 18.24 9.25 27.61
CA ILE A 319 18.21 8.92 26.18
C ILE A 319 17.61 10.11 25.40
N ASN A 320 18.13 10.35 24.21
CA ASN A 320 17.55 11.27 23.24
C ASN A 320 17.21 10.51 21.96
N ILE A 321 15.92 10.32 21.69
CA ILE A 321 15.42 9.73 20.45
C ILE A 321 15.27 10.87 19.44
N TYR A 322 16.17 10.94 18.46
CA TYR A 322 16.20 12.05 17.49
C TYR A 322 15.65 11.68 16.12
N GLU A 323 15.43 10.40 15.85
CA GLU A 323 14.77 9.93 14.62
C GLU A 323 13.90 8.71 14.91
N VAL A 324 12.69 8.71 14.36
CA VAL A 324 11.74 7.59 14.38
C VAL A 324 11.26 7.36 12.95
N SER A 325 11.53 6.18 12.40
CA SER A 325 11.07 5.77 11.07
C SER A 325 10.24 4.48 11.15
N ASP A 326 9.63 4.06 10.04
CA ASP A 326 8.89 2.79 9.99
C ASP A 326 9.80 1.56 10.18
N THR A 327 11.11 1.72 9.96
CA THR A 327 12.10 0.64 10.00
C THR A 327 13.01 0.68 11.23
N GLY A 328 13.00 1.75 12.02
CA GLY A 328 13.92 1.88 13.13
C GLY A 328 13.87 3.17 13.94
N LEU A 329 14.81 3.27 14.88
CA LEU A 329 15.01 4.42 15.76
C LEU A 329 16.48 4.84 15.74
N LYS A 330 16.76 6.13 15.88
CA LYS A 330 18.10 6.61 16.22
C LYS A 330 18.08 7.29 17.58
N ILE A 331 18.95 6.81 18.45
CA ILE A 331 18.97 7.16 19.86
C ILE A 331 20.39 7.52 20.27
N LYS A 332 20.52 8.58 21.07
CA LYS A 332 21.78 8.95 21.71
C LYS A 332 21.68 8.79 23.22
N ILE A 333 22.62 8.07 23.82
CA ILE A 333 22.80 7.98 25.27
C ILE A 333 23.50 9.27 25.74
N ILE A 334 22.95 9.91 26.78
CA ILE A 334 23.46 11.17 27.34
C ILE A 334 23.78 10.93 28.82
N PRO A 335 25.05 10.95 29.24
CA PRO A 335 25.42 10.80 30.65
C PRO A 335 24.75 11.87 31.52
N LYS A 336 24.27 11.46 32.71
CA LYS A 336 23.87 12.37 33.77
C LYS A 336 25.12 12.61 34.61
N ASN A 337 25.68 13.81 34.53
CA ASN A 337 26.76 14.22 35.42
C ASN A 337 26.31 14.17 36.89
#